data_AF-T1JRW6-F1
#
_entry.id   AF-T1JRW6-F1
#
_cell.length_a   1.000
_cell.length_b   1.000
_cell.length_c   1.000
_cell.angle_alpha   90.00
_cell.angle_beta   90.00
_cell.angle_gamma   90.00
#
_symmetry.space_group_name_H-M   'P 1'
#
loop_
_entity.id
_entity.type
_entity.pdbx_description
1 polymer ?
#
loop_
_entity_poly.entity_id
_entity_poly.type
_entity_poly.pdbx_seq_one_letter_code
_entity_poly.pdbx_strand_id
1 'polypeptide(L)'
;MATFKNPKKPKKELQYYSLAITVGSLEARFNPGSSEALLISRVSVNDGKFHTVAITKRNRRVWMTVDDYEVVTAKLGPGRNIGASASESELFIGGVPQSSEWFKILGTNQSLNGVIKDFITDGKVIYFNNFVTFDSVEIGRGV
;
A
#
# COMPACT_ATOMS: atom_id res chain seq x y z
N MET A 1 0.16 -7.63 -11.56
CA MET A 1 -0.36 -6.32 -11.08
C MET A 1 -1.76 -6.06 -11.59
N ALA A 2 -2.66 -5.56 -10.74
CA ALA A 2 -3.91 -4.94 -11.17
C ALA A 2 -3.91 -3.43 -10.85
N THR A 3 -4.34 -2.63 -11.82
CA THR A 3 -4.51 -1.17 -11.71
C THR A 3 -5.98 -0.85 -11.67
N PHE A 4 -6.42 -0.17 -10.62
CA PHE A 4 -7.85 0.10 -10.39
C PHE A 4 -8.28 1.50 -10.82
N LYS A 5 -7.33 2.40 -11.15
CA LYS A 5 -7.60 3.75 -11.68
C LYS A 5 -6.50 4.23 -12.62
N ASN A 6 -6.91 4.95 -13.67
CA ASN A 6 -6.03 5.43 -14.72
C ASN A 6 -4.96 6.40 -14.20
N PRO A 7 -3.74 6.39 -14.79
CA PRO A 7 -2.66 7.20 -14.30
C PRO A 7 -2.92 8.70 -14.50
N LYS A 8 -2.80 9.48 -13.42
CA LYS A 8 -2.74 10.95 -13.49
C LYS A 8 -1.28 11.32 -13.25
N LYS A 9 -0.66 12.03 -14.20
CA LYS A 9 0.73 12.51 -14.13
C LYS A 9 1.11 12.88 -12.68
N PRO A 10 2.21 12.34 -12.14
CA PRO A 10 2.61 12.64 -10.77
C PRO A 10 2.74 14.15 -10.60
N LYS A 11 2.07 14.70 -9.58
CA LYS A 11 2.21 16.11 -9.21
C LYS A 11 3.65 16.37 -8.75
N LYS A 12 4.10 17.62 -8.94
CA LYS A 12 5.47 18.14 -8.73
C LYS A 12 6.12 17.81 -7.37
N GLU A 13 5.34 17.37 -6.38
CA GLU A 13 5.80 16.70 -5.16
C GLU A 13 4.99 15.40 -5.00
N LEU A 14 5.68 14.27 -5.00
CA LEU A 14 5.03 12.96 -4.97
C LEU A 14 4.52 12.65 -3.55
N GLN A 15 3.20 12.52 -3.42
CA GLN A 15 2.56 12.06 -2.20
C GLN A 15 2.07 10.62 -2.40
N TYR A 16 2.34 9.73 -1.46
CA TYR A 16 1.92 8.34 -1.57
C TYR A 16 1.73 7.66 -0.22
N TYR A 17 0.98 6.57 -0.30
CA TYR A 17 1.00 5.46 0.63
C TYR A 17 1.55 4.25 -0.13
N SER A 18 2.49 3.52 0.45
CA SER A 18 2.92 2.25 -0.12
C SER A 18 3.02 1.18 0.95
N LEU A 19 2.64 -0.04 0.57
CA LEU A 19 2.77 -1.23 1.40
C LEU A 19 3.50 -2.30 0.57
N ALA A 20 4.51 -2.92 1.17
CA ALA A 20 5.29 -3.98 0.56
C ALA A 20 5.71 -5.01 1.60
N ILE A 21 5.96 -6.24 1.18
CA ILE A 21 6.61 -7.25 2.03
C ILE A 21 8.09 -7.28 1.65
N THR A 22 8.95 -6.99 2.61
CA THR A 22 10.41 -6.95 2.45
C THR A 22 11.03 -7.85 3.51
N VAL A 23 11.75 -8.89 3.07
CA VAL A 23 12.41 -9.87 3.97
C VAL A 23 11.44 -10.44 5.01
N GLY A 24 10.19 -10.70 4.61
CA GLY A 24 9.15 -11.30 5.44
C GLY A 24 8.35 -10.32 6.29
N SER A 25 8.86 -9.12 6.57
CA SER A 25 8.10 -8.07 7.28
C SER A 25 7.27 -7.23 6.33
N LEU A 26 6.15 -6.72 6.83
CA LEU A 26 5.34 -5.73 6.14
C LEU A 26 5.92 -4.33 6.39
N GLU A 27 6.32 -3.65 5.32
CA GLU A 27 6.75 -2.27 5.32
C GLU A 27 5.63 -1.36 4.80
N ALA A 28 5.22 -0.38 5.59
CA ALA A 28 4.27 0.66 5.20
C ALA A 28 4.95 2.03 5.21
N ARG A 29 5.02 2.67 4.04
CA ARG A 29 5.63 3.99 3.85
C ARG A 29 4.59 5.07 3.57
N PHE A 30 4.83 6.24 4.13
CA PHE A 30 3.91 7.37 4.13
C PHE A 30 4.67 8.64 3.76
N ASN A 31 4.42 9.16 2.57
CA ASN A 31 5.11 10.37 2.10
C ASN A 31 4.10 11.51 1.83
N PRO A 32 4.10 12.59 2.64
CA PRO A 32 3.29 13.78 2.42
C PRO A 32 3.90 14.78 1.42
N GLY A 33 5.00 14.43 0.75
CA GLY A 33 5.76 15.30 -0.16
C GLY A 33 6.99 15.96 0.47
N SER A 34 7.20 15.78 1.79
CA SER A 34 8.33 16.37 2.52
C SER A 34 9.31 15.33 3.06
N SER A 35 8.85 14.46 3.97
CA SER A 35 9.67 13.43 4.60
C SER A 35 8.84 12.16 4.80
N GLU A 36 9.36 11.05 4.30
CA GLU A 36 8.76 9.73 4.45
C GLU A 36 8.79 9.27 5.91
N ALA A 37 7.67 8.71 6.37
CA ALA A 37 7.66 7.86 7.56
C ALA A 37 7.52 6.40 7.13
N LEU A 38 8.27 5.51 7.79
CA LEU A 38 8.27 4.07 7.57
C LEU A 38 7.80 3.35 8.84
N LEU A 39 6.84 2.44 8.68
CA LEU A 39 6.45 1.46 9.68
C LEU A 39 6.87 0.07 9.18
N ILE A 40 7.45 -0.74 10.06
CA ILE A 40 7.84 -2.12 9.76
C ILE A 40 7.18 -3.01 10.80
N SER A 41 6.51 -4.08 10.37
CA SER A 41 5.96 -5.09 11.29
C SER A 41 7.10 -5.86 11.97
N ARG A 42 6.91 -6.15 13.26
CA ARG A 42 7.78 -7.01 14.06
C ARG A 42 7.47 -8.48 13.81
N VAL A 43 6.26 -8.80 13.35
CA VAL A 43 5.89 -10.14 12.89
C VAL A 43 6.19 -10.32 11.41
N SER A 44 6.57 -11.55 11.05
CA SER A 44 6.69 -11.98 9.66
C SER A 44 5.32 -12.32 9.11
N VAL A 45 5.04 -11.91 7.87
CA VAL A 45 3.75 -12.11 7.18
C VAL A 45 3.87 -13.03 5.95
N ASN A 46 5.03 -13.70 5.80
CA ASN A 46 5.34 -14.59 4.67
C ASN A 46 5.29 -16.08 5.06
N ASP A 47 4.44 -16.45 6.01
CA ASP A 47 4.35 -17.83 6.54
C ASP A 47 3.33 -18.71 5.76
N GLY A 48 2.76 -18.19 4.68
CA GLY A 48 1.75 -18.87 3.87
C GLY A 48 0.33 -18.81 4.42
N LYS A 49 0.08 -18.06 5.51
CA LYS A 49 -1.25 -17.87 6.08
C LYS A 49 -1.82 -16.49 5.74
N PHE A 50 -3.12 -16.35 5.93
CA PHE A 50 -3.77 -15.05 5.84
C PHE A 50 -3.42 -14.20 7.05
N HIS A 51 -2.93 -12.99 6.79
CA HIS A 51 -2.74 -11.94 7.78
C HIS A 51 -3.73 -10.80 7.53
N THR A 52 -4.26 -10.23 8.61
CA THR A 52 -5.10 -9.03 8.54
C THR A 52 -4.26 -7.80 8.80
N VAL A 53 -4.32 -6.82 7.91
CA VAL A 53 -3.55 -5.58 7.99
C VAL A 53 -4.49 -4.39 7.98
N ALA A 54 -4.40 -3.56 9.00
CA ALA A 54 -5.11 -2.28 9.05
C ALA A 54 -4.12 -1.12 9.14
N ILE A 55 -4.19 -0.21 8.17
CA ILE A 55 -3.46 1.06 8.22
C ILE A 55 -4.44 2.17 8.56
N THR A 56 -4.16 2.92 9.61
CA THR A 56 -4.95 4.10 9.95
C THR A 56 -4.09 5.35 10.00
N LYS A 57 -4.59 6.40 9.37
CA LYS A 57 -3.98 7.73 9.36
C LYS A 57 -4.96 8.73 9.95
N ARG A 58 -4.55 9.39 11.04
CA ARG A 58 -5.32 10.48 11.66
C ARG A 58 -4.42 11.70 11.79
N ASN A 59 -4.71 12.73 11.02
CA ASN A 59 -3.87 13.92 10.88
C ASN A 59 -2.43 13.50 10.51
N ARG A 60 -1.46 13.79 11.38
CA ARG A 60 -0.05 13.42 11.20
C ARG A 60 0.36 12.13 11.91
N ARG A 61 -0.58 11.43 12.55
CA ARG A 61 -0.30 10.14 13.20
C ARG A 61 -0.71 9.03 12.23
N VAL A 62 0.18 8.07 12.04
CA VAL A 62 -0.06 6.86 11.27
C VAL A 62 0.22 5.67 12.16
N TRP A 63 -0.59 4.62 12.03
CA TRP A 63 -0.30 3.34 12.66
C TRP A 63 -0.75 2.18 11.79
N MET A 64 -0.07 1.07 11.99
CA MET A 64 -0.29 -0.20 11.35
C MET A 64 -0.65 -1.21 12.42
N THR A 65 -1.75 -1.93 12.21
CA THR A 65 -2.13 -3.09 13.01
C THR A 65 -2.00 -4.36 12.16
N VAL A 66 -1.32 -5.38 12.68
CA VAL A 66 -1.23 -6.71 12.06
C VAL A 66 -1.86 -7.76 12.98
N ASP A 67 -2.78 -8.54 12.44
CA ASP A 67 -3.54 -9.61 13.10
C ASP A 67 -4.23 -9.21 14.40
N ASP A 68 -4.67 -7.95 14.53
CA ASP A 68 -5.31 -7.39 15.73
C ASP A 68 -4.45 -7.34 17.01
N TYR A 69 -3.17 -7.71 16.95
CA TYR A 69 -2.28 -7.72 18.12
C TYR A 69 -1.12 -6.72 18.01
N GLU A 70 -0.46 -6.63 16.85
CA GLU A 70 0.73 -5.80 16.72
C GLU A 70 0.36 -4.39 16.26
N VAL A 71 0.70 -3.36 17.04
CA VAL A 71 0.49 -1.95 16.65
C VAL A 71 1.83 -1.22 16.54
N VAL A 72 2.16 -0.74 15.35
CA VAL A 72 3.36 0.09 15.07
C VAL A 72 2.91 1.50 14.69
N THR A 73 3.52 2.54 15.26
CA THR A 73 3.07 3.93 15.05
C THR A 73 4.21 4.85 14.65
N ALA A 74 3.90 5.87 13.85
CA ALA A 74 4.81 6.97 13.54
C ALA A 74 4.05 8.29 13.45
N LYS A 75 4.83 9.38 13.45
CA LYS A 75 4.34 10.74 13.26
C LYS A 75 5.00 11.35 12.04
N LEU A 76 4.19 11.81 11.09
CA LEU A 76 4.65 12.51 9.89
C LEU A 76 5.28 13.86 10.26
N GLY A 77 6.25 14.28 9.45
CA GLY A 77 6.93 15.57 9.57
C GLY A 77 5.97 16.77 9.59
N PRO A 78 6.44 17.95 10.00
CA PRO A 78 5.64 19.17 9.96
C PRO A 78 5.28 19.58 8.52
N GLY A 79 4.21 20.36 8.36
CA GLY A 79 3.95 21.13 7.13
C GLY A 79 2.87 20.60 6.20
N ARG A 80 2.67 19.28 6.04
CA ARG A 80 1.65 18.76 5.09
C ARG A 80 0.98 17.47 5.57
N ASN A 81 -0.32 17.37 5.34
CA ASN A 81 -1.04 16.10 5.38
C ASN A 81 -0.91 15.42 4.01
N ILE A 82 -0.86 14.09 3.98
CA ILE A 82 -1.00 13.33 2.73
C ILE A 82 -2.44 13.55 2.23
N GLY A 83 -2.56 14.12 1.03
CA GLY A 83 -3.83 14.32 0.31
C GLY A 83 -4.11 13.22 -0.71
N ALA A 84 -3.24 12.23 -0.84
CA ALA A 84 -3.54 11.02 -1.60
C ALA A 84 -4.71 10.27 -0.91
N SER A 85 -5.60 9.72 -1.72
CA SER A 85 -6.67 8.82 -1.31
C SER A 85 -6.93 7.88 -2.47
N ALA A 86 -7.31 6.64 -2.17
CA ALA A 86 -7.69 5.68 -3.19
C ALA A 86 -8.88 6.15 -4.05
N SER A 87 -9.68 7.13 -3.60
CA SER A 87 -10.73 7.72 -4.43
C SER A 87 -10.19 8.66 -5.51
N GLU A 88 -9.09 9.38 -5.24
CA GLU A 88 -8.61 10.51 -6.03
C GLU A 88 -7.24 10.30 -6.69
N SER A 89 -6.55 9.23 -6.31
CA SER A 89 -5.19 8.89 -6.74
C SER A 89 -5.15 7.55 -7.47
N GLU A 90 -3.98 7.24 -8.05
CA GLU A 90 -3.69 5.93 -8.63
C GLU A 90 -3.66 4.87 -7.53
N LEU A 91 -4.21 3.68 -7.83
CA LEU A 91 -4.22 2.54 -6.94
C LEU A 91 -3.72 1.32 -7.69
N PHE A 92 -2.58 0.80 -7.24
CA PHE A 92 -1.95 -0.41 -7.72
C PHE A 92 -2.00 -1.47 -6.64
N ILE A 93 -2.34 -2.71 -7.02
CA ILE A 93 -2.44 -3.84 -6.10
C ILE A 93 -1.71 -5.04 -6.71
N GLY A 94 -0.95 -5.72 -5.86
CA GLY A 94 -0.11 -6.87 -6.24
C GLY A 94 1.19 -6.51 -6.97
N GLY A 95 1.42 -5.25 -7.34
CA GLY A 95 2.65 -4.79 -7.98
C GLY A 95 2.51 -3.37 -8.54
N VAL A 96 3.55 -2.87 -9.18
CA VAL A 96 3.61 -1.56 -9.85
C VAL A 96 4.31 -1.72 -11.21
N PRO A 97 4.12 -0.79 -12.18
CA PRO A 97 4.86 -0.81 -13.43
C PRO A 97 6.37 -0.86 -13.19
N GLN A 98 7.09 -1.63 -14.00
CA GLN A 98 8.53 -1.80 -13.83
C GLN A 98 9.27 -0.52 -14.24
N SER A 99 9.49 0.39 -13.30
CA SER A 99 10.31 1.59 -13.47
C SER A 99 11.18 1.84 -12.25
N SER A 100 12.31 2.52 -12.46
CA SER A 100 13.23 2.89 -11.37
C SER A 100 12.61 3.88 -10.38
N GLU A 101 11.59 4.63 -10.77
CA GLU A 101 10.86 5.56 -9.91
C GLU A 101 10.05 4.80 -8.86
N TRP A 102 9.36 3.74 -9.26
CA TRP A 102 8.53 2.94 -8.36
C TRP A 102 9.33 2.16 -7.33
N PHE A 103 10.53 1.68 -7.69
CA PHE A 103 11.42 1.00 -6.74
C PHE A 103 11.77 1.89 -5.55
N LYS A 104 12.03 3.19 -5.78
CA LYS A 104 12.34 4.15 -4.71
C LYS A 104 11.15 4.39 -3.77
N ILE A 105 9.92 4.20 -4.25
CA ILE A 105 8.68 4.44 -3.50
C ILE A 105 8.27 3.20 -2.68
N LEU A 106 8.47 2.01 -3.22
CA LEU A 106 8.05 0.76 -2.59
C LEU A 106 9.13 0.11 -1.71
N GLY A 107 10.41 0.37 -2.00
CA GLY A 107 11.52 -0.39 -1.39
C GLY A 107 11.70 -1.80 -1.98
N THR A 108 10.87 -2.19 -2.94
CA THR A 108 10.94 -3.47 -3.65
C THR A 108 10.55 -3.30 -5.12
N ASN A 109 11.10 -4.15 -5.98
CA ASN A 109 10.70 -4.28 -7.39
C ASN A 109 9.94 -5.59 -7.64
N GLN A 110 9.68 -6.38 -6.60
CA GLN A 110 8.97 -7.63 -6.70
C GLN A 110 7.47 -7.40 -6.53
N SER A 111 6.70 -7.87 -7.50
CA SER A 111 5.26 -8.03 -7.36
C SER A 111 4.95 -9.02 -6.25
N LEU A 112 3.82 -8.85 -5.58
CA LEU A 112 3.37 -9.80 -4.56
C LEU A 112 3.09 -11.14 -5.24
N ASN A 113 3.76 -12.19 -4.76
CA ASN A 113 3.37 -13.56 -5.01
C ASN A 113 2.50 -14.04 -3.84
N GLY A 114 1.19 -13.99 -4.01
CA GLY A 114 0.23 -14.32 -2.96
C GLY A 114 -1.17 -13.82 -3.28
N VAL A 115 -2.06 -13.92 -2.31
CA VAL A 115 -3.47 -13.58 -2.45
C VAL A 115 -3.80 -12.34 -1.62
N ILE A 116 -4.48 -11.37 -2.24
CA ILE A 116 -5.11 -10.24 -1.55
C ILE A 116 -6.62 -10.41 -1.65
N LYS A 117 -7.32 -10.27 -0.53
CA LYS A 117 -8.78 -10.28 -0.43
C LYS A 117 -9.25 -9.14 0.47
N ASP A 118 -10.53 -8.80 0.36
CA ASP A 118 -11.22 -7.89 1.29
C ASP A 118 -10.56 -6.51 1.45
N PHE A 119 -10.14 -5.89 0.34
CA PHE A 119 -9.49 -4.58 0.36
C PHE A 119 -10.49 -3.45 0.58
N ILE A 120 -10.31 -2.71 1.67
CA ILE A 120 -11.17 -1.61 2.10
C ILE A 120 -10.33 -0.34 2.26
N THR A 121 -10.79 0.77 1.71
CA THR A 121 -10.12 2.08 1.81
C THR A 121 -11.15 3.17 1.98
N ASP A 122 -10.90 4.13 2.87
CA ASP A 122 -11.80 5.26 3.15
C ASP A 122 -13.26 4.82 3.40
N GLY A 123 -13.44 3.67 4.07
CA GLY A 123 -14.74 3.07 4.37
C GLY A 123 -15.45 2.41 3.17
N LYS A 124 -14.78 2.28 2.02
CA LYS A 124 -15.35 1.68 0.80
C LYS A 124 -14.61 0.40 0.42
N VAL A 125 -15.37 -0.65 0.14
CA VAL A 125 -14.84 -1.89 -0.43
C VAL A 125 -14.39 -1.63 -1.86
N ILE A 126 -13.18 -2.04 -2.21
CA ILE A 126 -12.71 -2.09 -3.59
C ILE A 126 -12.95 -3.49 -4.11
N TYR A 127 -13.91 -3.63 -5.02
CA TYR A 127 -14.18 -4.90 -5.67
C TYR A 127 -13.14 -5.14 -6.77
N PHE A 128 -12.39 -6.24 -6.66
CA PHE A 128 -11.31 -6.55 -7.59
C PHE A 128 -11.76 -6.86 -9.02
N ASN A 129 -13.05 -7.11 -9.24
CA ASN A 129 -13.62 -7.26 -10.58
C ASN A 129 -13.82 -5.92 -11.32
N ASN A 130 -13.57 -4.78 -10.66
CA ASN A 130 -13.69 -3.43 -11.24
C ASN A 130 -12.31 -2.81 -11.53
N PHE A 131 -11.40 -3.55 -12.16
CA PHE A 131 -10.09 -3.04 -12.57
C PHE A 131 -10.18 -2.16 -13.83
N VAL A 132 -9.21 -1.27 -14.03
CA VAL A 132 -9.04 -0.50 -15.28
C VAL A 132 -8.10 -1.25 -16.22
N THR A 133 -6.99 -1.78 -15.69
CA THR A 133 -6.07 -2.68 -16.41
C THR A 133 -5.51 -3.72 -15.44
N PHE A 134 -5.10 -4.87 -15.97
CA PHE A 134 -4.41 -5.89 -15.19
C PHE A 134 -3.38 -6.60 -16.07
N ASP A 135 -2.32 -7.09 -15.45
CA ASP A 135 -1.25 -7.84 -16.08
C ASP A 135 -0.80 -8.95 -15.11
N SER A 136 -0.73 -10.18 -15.61
CA SER A 136 -0.18 -11.34 -14.88
C SER A 136 -0.78 -11.51 -13.47
N VAL A 137 -2.11 -11.41 -13.35
CA VAL A 137 -2.87 -11.68 -12.12
C VAL A 137 -4.07 -12.57 -12.42
N GLU A 138 -4.45 -13.38 -11.44
CA GLU A 138 -5.70 -14.10 -11.44
C GLU A 138 -6.72 -13.38 -10.55
N ILE A 139 -7.95 -13.21 -11.04
CA ILE A 139 -9.04 -12.56 -10.33
C ILE A 139 -10.16 -13.57 -10.13
N GLY A 140 -10.63 -13.73 -8.88
CA GLY A 140 -11.80 -14.53 -8.55
C GLY A 140 -11.53 -15.93 -7.99
N ARG A 141 -10.28 -16.42 -7.99
CA ARG A 141 -9.89 -17.62 -7.25
C ARG A 141 -8.62 -17.33 -6.46
N GLY A 142 -8.71 -17.45 -5.14
CA GLY A 142 -7.54 -17.54 -4.26
C GLY A 142 -7.51 -18.94 -3.67
N VAL A 143 -6.47 -19.70 -3.98
CA VAL A 143 -6.14 -20.97 -3.32
C VAL A 143 -5.01 -20.74 -2.33
#